data_AF-A0A9D8TQ31-F1
#
_entry.id   AF-A0A9D8TQ31-F1
#
_cell.length_a   1.000
_cell.length_b   1.000
_cell.length_c   1.000
_cell.angle_alpha   90.00
_cell.angle_beta   90.00
_cell.angle_gamma   90.00
#
_symmetry.space_group_name_H-M   'P 1'
#
loop_
_entity.id
_entity.type
_entity.pdbx_description
1 polymer ?
#
loop_
_entity_poly.entity_id
_entity_poly.type
_entity_poly.pdbx_seq_one_letter_code
_entity_poly.pdbx_strand_id
1 'polypeptide(L)'
;MKLLKTVIGLAVAAACIDAHAVTYKVPADGSRLVGEVLVTTVPGNNTSLESIAAQYQQGFSNMMEANPKVDPYSPRPGSTVIIPQQLILPDTVHEGIV
;
A
#
# COMPACT_ATOMS: atom_id res chain seq x y z
N MET A 1 -27.41 -9.32 33.71
CA MET A 1 -27.41 -8.43 32.51
C MET A 1 -26.39 -7.28 32.55
N LYS A 2 -26.02 -6.70 33.71
CA LYS A 2 -25.01 -5.60 33.76
C LYS A 2 -23.58 -6.09 33.46
N LEU A 3 -23.13 -7.17 34.10
CA LEU A 3 -21.78 -7.74 33.92
C LEU A 3 -21.48 -8.13 32.46
N LEU A 4 -22.46 -8.73 31.76
CA LEU A 4 -22.34 -9.10 30.36
C LEU A 4 -22.09 -7.90 29.44
N LYS A 5 -22.76 -6.77 29.69
CA LYS A 5 -22.58 -5.54 28.92
C LYS A 5 -21.19 -4.93 29.14
N THR A 6 -20.67 -4.99 30.36
CA THR A 6 -19.33 -4.47 30.68
C THR A 6 -18.23 -5.27 30.01
N VAL A 7 -18.35 -6.60 29.97
CA VAL A 7 -17.39 -7.49 29.30
C VAL A 7 -17.39 -7.26 27.79
N ILE A 8 -18.57 -7.13 27.17
CA ILE A 8 -18.69 -6.82 25.74
C ILE A 8 -18.06 -5.44 25.44
N GLY A 9 -18.32 -4.43 26.27
CA GLY A 9 -17.75 -3.10 26.10
C GLY A 9 -16.21 -3.09 26.16
N LEU A 10 -15.62 -3.83 27.11
CA LEU A 10 -14.16 -3.93 27.24
C LEU A 10 -13.54 -4.69 26.06
N ALA A 11 -14.21 -5.75 25.57
CA ALA A 11 -13.75 -6.50 24.41
C ALA A 11 -13.77 -5.67 23.12
N VAL A 12 -14.78 -4.82 22.91
CA VAL A 12 -14.86 -3.94 21.74
C VAL A 12 -13.77 -2.85 21.79
N ALA A 13 -13.52 -2.27 22.96
CA ALA A 13 -12.45 -1.28 23.13
C ALA A 13 -11.04 -1.87 22.91
N ALA A 14 -10.83 -3.13 23.28
CA ALA A 14 -9.58 -3.84 23.03
C ALA A 14 -9.41 -4.27 21.57
N ALA A 15 -10.47 -4.24 20.75
CA ALA A 15 -10.46 -4.64 19.34
C ALA A 15 -10.21 -3.48 18.37
N CYS A 16 -9.78 -2.31 18.85
CA CYS A 16 -9.37 -1.22 17.98
C CYS A 16 -8.21 -1.68 17.08
N ILE A 17 -8.44 -1.68 15.77
CA ILE A 17 -7.43 -1.97 14.75
C ILE A 17 -6.68 -0.70 14.39
N ASP A 18 -5.35 -0.80 14.28
CA ASP A 18 -4.53 0.27 13.74
C ASP A 18 -4.77 0.42 12.23
N ALA A 19 -4.91 1.67 11.78
CA ALA A 19 -4.89 1.98 10.35
C ALA A 19 -3.43 2.18 9.91
N HIS A 20 -2.98 1.37 8.95
CA HIS A 20 -1.66 1.51 8.36
C HIS A 20 -1.75 2.28 7.04
N ALA A 21 -0.78 3.16 6.81
CA ALA A 21 -0.62 3.91 5.56
C ALA A 21 0.84 3.89 5.12
N VAL A 22 1.08 3.90 3.82
CA VAL A 22 2.41 4.18 3.28
C VAL A 22 2.81 5.60 3.67
N THR A 23 3.86 5.70 4.49
CA THR A 23 4.32 6.97 5.07
C THR A 23 5.79 7.18 4.72
N TYR A 24 6.12 8.37 4.21
CA TYR A 24 7.49 8.74 3.88
C TYR A 24 7.95 9.89 4.78
N LYS A 25 9.22 9.87 5.19
CA LYS A 25 9.85 11.02 5.83
C LYS A 25 10.15 12.07 4.77
N VAL A 26 9.78 13.32 5.03
CA VAL A 26 10.15 14.45 4.17
C VAL A 26 11.68 14.63 4.24
N PRO A 27 12.39 14.64 3.09
CA PRO A 27 13.85 14.83 3.09
C PRO A 27 14.27 16.20 3.63
N ALA A 28 15.26 16.23 4.53
CA ALA A 28 15.75 17.46 5.15
C ALA A 28 16.71 18.26 4.25
N ASP A 29 17.26 17.62 3.22
CA ASP A 29 18.18 18.18 2.24
C ASP A 29 17.47 18.93 1.09
N GLY A 30 16.14 19.02 1.14
CA GLY A 30 15.32 19.60 0.06
C GLY A 30 15.12 18.68 -1.14
N SER A 31 15.56 17.42 -1.08
CA SER A 31 15.24 16.41 -2.08
C SER A 31 13.74 16.14 -2.13
N ARG A 32 13.26 15.76 -3.31
CA ARG A 32 11.87 15.33 -3.55
C ARG A 32 11.75 13.82 -3.74
N LEU A 33 12.87 13.09 -3.82
CA LEU A 33 12.86 11.64 -3.97
C LEU A 33 12.61 10.97 -2.62
N VAL A 34 11.55 10.17 -2.53
CA VAL A 34 11.16 9.42 -1.33
C VAL A 34 10.84 7.96 -1.68
N GLY A 35 10.81 7.11 -0.66
CA GLY A 35 10.52 5.69 -0.80
C GLY A 35 11.67 4.89 -1.42
N GLU A 36 11.36 3.66 -1.81
CA GLU A 36 12.37 2.67 -2.22
C GLU A 36 11.88 1.86 -3.43
N VAL A 37 12.84 1.32 -4.19
CA VAL A 37 12.51 0.37 -5.26
C VAL A 37 12.12 -0.96 -4.61
N LEU A 38 10.84 -1.31 -4.73
CA LEU A 38 10.29 -2.53 -4.17
C LEU A 38 9.87 -3.49 -5.29
N VAL A 39 10.16 -4.77 -5.09
CA VAL A 39 9.79 -5.86 -5.99
C VAL A 39 9.15 -6.96 -5.14
N THR A 40 8.06 -7.54 -5.64
CA THR A 40 7.41 -8.68 -4.99
C THR A 40 7.23 -9.82 -5.97
N THR A 41 7.06 -11.04 -5.44
CA THR A 41 6.76 -12.22 -6.24
C THR A 41 5.25 -12.36 -6.36
N VAL A 42 4.78 -12.60 -7.59
CA VAL A 42 3.36 -12.87 -7.86
C VAL A 42 2.96 -14.15 -7.10
N PRO A 43 1.99 -14.06 -6.17
CA PRO A 43 1.44 -15.20 -5.45
C PRO A 43 0.83 -16.25 -6.38
N GLY A 44 0.31 -17.34 -5.79
CA GLY A 44 -0.31 -18.43 -6.53
C GLY A 44 -1.52 -18.04 -7.41
N ASN A 45 -2.18 -19.07 -7.94
CA ASN A 45 -3.20 -18.93 -8.97
C ASN A 45 -4.28 -17.88 -8.64
N ASN A 46 -4.72 -17.17 -9.69
CA ASN A 46 -5.82 -16.20 -9.66
C ASN A 46 -5.53 -14.88 -8.92
N THR A 47 -4.26 -14.48 -8.85
CA THR A 47 -3.85 -13.17 -8.33
C THR A 47 -3.79 -12.14 -9.46
N SER A 48 -4.47 -11.00 -9.35
CA SER A 48 -4.41 -9.88 -10.31
C SER A 48 -3.43 -8.79 -9.85
N LEU A 49 -2.99 -7.91 -10.76
CA LEU A 49 -2.21 -6.73 -10.36
C LEU A 49 -3.01 -5.80 -9.43
N GLU A 50 -4.33 -5.74 -9.56
CA GLU A 50 -5.20 -4.95 -8.67
C GLU A 50 -5.20 -5.51 -7.24
N SER A 51 -5.24 -6.83 -7.08
CA SER A 51 -5.14 -7.46 -5.76
C SER A 51 -3.79 -7.24 -5.09
N ILE A 52 -2.70 -7.23 -5.88
CA ILE A 52 -1.36 -6.87 -5.40
C ILE A 52 -1.32 -5.38 -5.05
N ALA A 53 -1.88 -4.52 -5.89
CA ALA A 53 -1.95 -3.08 -5.65
C ALA A 53 -2.62 -2.78 -4.30
N ALA A 54 -3.75 -3.44 -4.00
CA ALA A 54 -4.46 -3.28 -2.75
C ALA A 54 -3.61 -3.65 -1.52
N GLN A 55 -2.81 -4.72 -1.59
CA GLN A 55 -1.90 -5.13 -0.51
C GLN A 55 -0.82 -4.08 -0.23
N TYR A 56 -0.33 -3.41 -1.27
CA TYR A 56 0.74 -2.40 -1.18
C TYR A 56 0.22 -0.96 -1.21
N GLN A 57 -1.10 -0.77 -1.07
CA GLN A 57 -1.78 0.54 -1.12
C GLN A 57 -1.41 1.36 -2.37
N GLN A 58 -1.33 0.70 -3.52
CA GLN A 58 -1.04 1.31 -4.82
C GLN A 58 -2.31 1.41 -5.68
N GLY A 59 -2.30 2.37 -6.60
CA GLY A 59 -3.29 2.43 -7.67
C GLY A 59 -3.05 1.33 -8.71
N PHE A 60 -4.14 0.79 -9.28
CA PHE A 60 -4.05 -0.20 -10.35
C PHE A 60 -3.33 0.33 -11.60
N SER A 61 -3.55 1.61 -11.95
CA SER A 61 -2.84 2.28 -13.04
C SER A 61 -1.34 2.35 -12.79
N ASN A 62 -0.91 2.72 -11.57
CA ASN A 62 0.51 2.78 -11.22
C ASN A 62 1.18 1.40 -11.37
N MET A 63 0.49 0.34 -10.95
CA MET A 63 0.99 -1.03 -11.12
C MET A 63 1.13 -1.42 -12.60
N MET A 64 0.17 -1.07 -13.46
CA MET A 64 0.27 -1.33 -14.90
C MET A 64 1.40 -0.54 -15.56
N GLU A 65 1.53 0.74 -15.21
CA GLU A 65 2.59 1.62 -15.72
C GLU A 65 3.99 1.09 -15.36
N ALA A 66 4.18 0.63 -14.12
CA ALA A 66 5.44 0.06 -13.66
C ALA A 66 5.74 -1.33 -14.28
N ASN A 67 4.72 -2.04 -14.77
CA ASN A 67 4.83 -3.42 -15.23
C ASN A 67 4.22 -3.62 -16.63
N PRO A 68 4.67 -2.91 -17.69
CA PRO A 68 3.98 -2.84 -18.99
C PRO A 68 3.96 -4.16 -19.79
N LYS A 69 4.71 -5.18 -19.36
CA LYS A 69 4.79 -6.49 -20.01
C LYS A 69 4.07 -7.59 -19.22
N VAL A 70 3.43 -7.23 -18.11
CA VAL A 70 2.73 -8.16 -17.22
C VAL A 70 1.24 -8.11 -17.55
N ASP A 71 0.62 -9.28 -17.71
CA ASP A 71 -0.84 -9.37 -17.82
C ASP A 71 -1.46 -8.83 -16.52
N PRO A 72 -2.30 -7.78 -16.57
CA PRO A 72 -2.82 -7.14 -15.38
C PRO A 72 -3.87 -7.97 -14.64
N TYR A 73 -4.53 -8.92 -15.33
CA TYR A 73 -5.60 -9.74 -14.77
C TYR A 73 -5.09 -11.10 -14.32
N SER A 74 -4.06 -11.63 -14.98
CA SER A 74 -3.47 -12.94 -14.67
C SER A 74 -1.94 -12.92 -14.81
N PRO A 75 -1.21 -12.14 -13.99
CA PRO A 75 0.24 -12.17 -13.94
C PRO A 75 0.75 -13.59 -13.67
N ARG A 76 1.87 -13.96 -14.31
CA ARG A 76 2.44 -15.30 -14.20
C ARG A 76 2.84 -15.61 -12.74
N PRO A 77 2.31 -16.66 -12.10
CA PRO A 77 2.72 -17.05 -10.76
C PRO A 77 4.22 -17.29 -10.64
N GLY A 78 4.83 -16.84 -9.55
CA GLY A 78 6.27 -16.95 -9.30
C GLY A 78 7.14 -15.99 -10.11
N SER A 79 6.57 -15.18 -11.00
CA SER A 79 7.28 -14.04 -11.60
C SER A 79 7.37 -12.88 -10.61
N THR A 80 8.20 -11.88 -10.91
CA THR A 80 8.35 -10.67 -10.10
C THR A 80 7.64 -9.48 -10.72
N VAL A 81 7.05 -8.63 -9.89
CA VAL A 81 6.46 -7.35 -10.29
C VAL A 81 7.03 -6.22 -9.44
N ILE A 82 7.18 -5.05 -10.05
CA ILE A 82 7.63 -3.84 -9.38
C ILE A 82 6.43 -3.23 -8.63
N ILE A 83 6.64 -2.84 -7.38
CA ILE A 83 5.72 -2.03 -6.59
C ILE A 83 6.23 -0.57 -6.65
N PRO A 84 5.48 0.36 -7.27
CA PRO A 84 5.94 1.73 -7.51
C PRO A 84 5.84 2.63 -6.26
N GLN A 85 6.60 2.32 -5.21
CA GLN A 85 6.66 3.10 -3.97
C GLN A 85 7.83 4.09 -3.90
N GLN A 86 8.74 4.10 -4.87
CA GLN A 86 9.69 5.19 -5.02
C GLN A 86 9.07 6.32 -5.83
N LEU A 87 8.97 7.50 -5.24
CA LEU A 87 8.19 8.62 -5.76
C LEU A 87 9.00 9.90 -5.72
N ILE A 88 8.66 10.82 -6.62
CA ILE A 88 9.09 12.21 -6.55
C ILE A 88 7.91 13.01 -6.00
N LEU A 89 8.08 13.65 -4.83
CA LEU A 89 7.08 14.54 -4.25
C LEU A 89 6.74 15.66 -5.25
N PRO A 90 5.46 16.07 -5.39
CA PRO A 90 5.07 17.18 -6.26
C PRO A 90 5.81 18.49 -5.91
N ASP A 91 5.92 19.40 -6.87
CA ASP A 91 6.57 20.70 -6.66
C ASP A 91 5.58 21.68 -6.02
N THR A 92 5.37 21.53 -4.72
CA THR A 92 4.36 22.27 -3.96
C THR A 92 4.80 22.46 -2.52
N VAL A 93 4.06 23.29 -1.78
CA VAL A 93 4.21 23.37 -0.33
C VAL A 93 3.83 22.01 0.29
N HIS A 94 4.64 21.50 1.21
CA HIS A 94 4.40 20.24 1.90
C HIS A 94 3.47 20.43 3.11
N GLU A 95 2.28 20.97 2.88
CA GLU A 95 1.29 21.28 3.91
C GLU A 95 -0.11 20.83 3.45
N GLY A 96 -0.85 20.16 4.33
CA GLY A 96 -2.22 19.73 4.04
C GLY A 96 -2.31 18.60 3.01
N ILE A 97 -3.32 18.67 2.14
CA ILE A 97 -3.57 17.72 1.05
C ILE A 97 -3.18 18.39 -0.26
N VAL A 98 -2.49 17.63 -1.12
CA VAL A 98 -2.04 18.03 -2.45
C VAL A 98 -2.87 17.31 -3.50
#